data_AF-A0A9X4MWW5-F1
#
_entry.id   AF-A0A9X4MWW5-F1
#
_cell.length_a   1.000
_cell.length_b   1.000
_cell.length_c   1.000
_cell.angle_alpha   90.00
_cell.angle_beta   90.00
_cell.angle_gamma   90.00
#
_symmetry.space_group_name_H-M   'P 1'
#
loop_
_entity.id
_entity.type
_entity.pdbx_description
1 polymer ?
#
loop_
_entity_poly.entity_id
_entity_poly.type
_entity_poly.pdbx_seq_one_letter_code
_entity_poly.pdbx_strand_id
1 'polypeptide(L)' 'MEGLDLGFAYLPTFEAQDYDKINAITSIENTASQKLLEKLGFQLHGTTQLPHETEELLLYSMEKK' A
#
# COMPACT_ATOMS: atom_id res chain seq x y z
N MET A 1 -26.18 -2.32 -23.84
CA MET A 1 -24.74 -2.01 -23.64
C MET A 1 -24.64 -1.32 -22.31
N GLU A 2 -24.32 -2.06 -21.25
CA GLU A 2 -23.90 -1.48 -19.98
C GLU A 2 -22.64 -0.66 -20.23
N GLY A 3 -22.65 0.58 -19.74
CA GLY A 3 -21.51 1.47 -19.83
C GLY A 3 -20.32 0.83 -19.13
N LEU A 4 -19.23 0.67 -19.88
CA LEU A 4 -17.94 0.27 -19.34
C LEU A 4 -17.52 1.34 -18.31
N ASP A 5 -17.55 0.98 -17.03
CA ASP A 5 -17.02 1.83 -15.95
C ASP A 5 -15.50 1.83 -16.05
N LEU A 6 -14.96 2.85 -16.71
CA LEU A 6 -13.52 3.05 -16.93
C LEU A 6 -12.78 3.52 -15.65
N GLY A 7 -13.47 3.63 -14.51
CA GLY A 7 -12.90 4.12 -13.25
C GLY A 7 -11.85 3.19 -12.62
N PHE A 8 -11.87 1.90 -12.96
CA PHE A 8 -10.86 0.94 -12.56
C PHE A 8 -10.45 0.18 -13.81
N ALA A 9 -9.33 0.56 -14.42
CA ALA A 9 -8.70 -0.29 -15.42
C ALA A 9 -8.53 -1.67 -14.80
N TYR A 10 -9.20 -2.67 -15.39
CA TYR A 10 -9.07 -4.07 -15.00
C TYR A 10 -7.57 -4.38 -15.00
N LEU A 11 -7.00 -4.68 -13.83
CA LEU A 11 -5.63 -5.16 -13.69
C LEU A 11 -5.70 -6.68 -13.45
N PRO A 12 -6.13 -7.47 -14.45
CA PRO A 12 -6.41 -8.90 -14.26
C PRO A 12 -5.21 -9.67 -13.74
N THR A 13 -4.00 -9.22 -14.09
CA THR A 13 -2.75 -9.83 -13.62
C THR A 13 -2.51 -9.63 -12.12
N PHE A 14 -3.09 -8.61 -11.49
CA PHE A 14 -2.93 -8.35 -10.06
C PHE A 14 -4.09 -8.87 -9.21
N GLU A 15 -5.31 -8.90 -9.76
CA GLU A 15 -6.53 -9.28 -9.02
C GLU A 15 -6.60 -10.77 -8.62
N ALA A 16 -5.87 -11.65 -9.31
CA ALA A 16 -5.91 -13.10 -9.08
C ALA A 16 -4.60 -13.67 -8.48
N GLN A 17 -3.67 -12.82 -8.04
CA GLN A 17 -2.41 -13.28 -7.45
C GLN A 17 -2.49 -13.34 -5.92
N ASP A 18 -2.08 -14.48 -5.39
CA ASP A 18 -1.95 -14.70 -3.95
C ASP A 18 -0.62 -14.11 -3.46
N TYR A 19 -0.71 -13.03 -2.69
CA TYR A 19 0.43 -12.45 -1.97
C TYR A 19 0.31 -12.78 -0.49
N ASP A 20 1.35 -13.37 0.10
CA ASP A 20 1.38 -13.67 1.52
C ASP A 20 1.51 -12.39 2.38
N LYS A 21 2.18 -11.37 1.83
CA LYS A 21 2.45 -10.10 2.50
C LYS A 21 2.51 -8.94 1.51
N ILE A 22 1.89 -7.83 1.90
CA ILE A 22 1.98 -6.56 1.19
C ILE A 22 2.63 -5.55 2.13
N ASN A 23 3.67 -4.87 1.64
CA ASN A 23 4.31 -3.76 2.36
C ASN A 23 3.92 -2.43 1.71
N ALA A 24 3.80 -1.39 2.52
CA ALA A 24 3.57 -0.03 2.08
C ALA A 24 4.51 0.93 2.82
N ILE A 25 4.96 1.98 2.13
CA ILE A 25 5.79 3.04 2.71
C ILE A 25 5.15 4.41 2.51
N THR A 26 5.35 5.30 3.47
CA THR A 26 4.94 6.70 3.37
C THR A 26 5.89 7.56 4.21
N SER A 27 6.04 8.84 3.87
CA SER A 27 6.82 9.76 4.71
C SER A 27 6.14 9.99 6.06
N ILE A 28 6.95 10.39 7.04
CA ILE A 28 6.50 10.72 8.40
C ILE A 28 5.53 11.91 8.39
N GLU A 29 5.69 12.85 7.45
CA GLU A 29 4.84 14.04 7.33
C GLU A 29 3.49 13.75 6.64
N ASN A 30 3.39 12.66 5.88
CA ASN A 30 2.18 12.32 5.14
C ASN A 30 1.14 11.58 6.00
N THR A 31 0.59 12.32 6.95
CA THR A 31 -0.45 11.86 7.88
C THR A 31 -1.73 11.39 7.18
N ALA A 32 -2.01 11.88 5.97
CA ALA A 32 -3.16 11.46 5.18
C ALA A 32 -3.00 10.02 4.69
N SER A 33 -1.86 9.68 4.12
CA SER A 33 -1.54 8.30 3.69
C SER A 33 -1.42 7.34 4.87
N GLN A 34 -0.84 7.77 6.00
CA GLN A 34 -0.78 6.96 7.22
C GLN A 34 -2.18 6.52 7.68
N LYS A 35 -3.13 7.47 7.78
CA LYS A 35 -4.52 7.18 8.14
C LYS A 35 -5.23 6.30 7.12
N LEU A 36 -4.91 6.47 5.83
CA LEU A 36 -5.47 5.63 4.78
C LEU A 36 -4.99 4.18 4.92
N LEU A 37 -3.68 3.97 5.13
CA LEU A 37 -3.09 2.64 5.31
C LEU A 37 -3.70 1.92 6.53
N GLU A 38 -3.85 2.63 7.65
CA GLU A 38 -4.53 2.10 8.84
C GLU A 38 -5.97 1.68 8.55
N LYS A 39 -6.74 2.51 7.83
CA LYS A 39 -8.13 2.19 7.44
C LYS A 39 -8.23 1.00 6.48
N LEU A 40 -7.23 0.81 5.63
CA LEU A 40 -7.13 -0.34 4.73
C LEU A 40 -6.69 -1.62 5.45
N GLY A 41 -6.35 -1.55 6.74
CA GLY A 41 -5.98 -2.70 7.57
C GLY A 41 -4.47 -2.99 7.63
N PHE A 42 -3.64 -2.11 7.09
CA PHE A 42 -2.19 -2.20 7.29
C PHE A 42 -1.82 -1.83 8.72
N GLN A 43 -0.75 -2.45 9.23
CA GLN A 43 -0.19 -2.17 10.55
C GLN A 43 1.20 -1.54 10.42
N LEU A 44 1.49 -0.52 11.22
CA LEU A 44 2.82 0.08 11.28
C LEU A 44 3.81 -0.95 11.86
N HIS A 45 4.83 -1.29 11.09
CA HIS A 45 5.85 -2.27 11.46
C HIS A 45 7.15 -1.60 11.94
N GLY A 46 7.42 -0.36 11.51
CA GLY A 46 8.59 0.41 11.91
C GLY A 46 8.94 1.50 10.91
N THR A 47 10.22 1.79 10.77
CA THR A 47 10.74 2.69 9.72
C THR A 47 11.67 1.96 8.75
N THR A 48 11.87 2.52 7.58
CA THR A 48 12.80 2.03 6.56
C THR A 48 13.40 3.19 5.79
N GLN A 49 14.44 2.93 5.00
CA GLN A 49 15.07 3.89 4.10
C GLN A 49 15.24 3.24 2.74
N LEU A 50 14.96 3.99 1.67
CA LEU A 50 15.22 3.52 0.32
C LEU A 50 16.73 3.52 0.05
N PRO A 51 17.24 2.60 -0.80
CA PRO A 51 18.64 2.62 -1.20
C PRO A 51 19.01 3.98 -1.78
N HIS A 52 20.12 4.54 -1.31
CA HIS A 52 20.67 5.84 -1.73
C HIS A 52 19.85 7.08 -1.31
N GLU A 53 18.81 6.93 -0.50
CA GLU A 53 18.09 8.04 0.11
C GLU A 53 18.44 8.17 1.60
N THR A 54 18.31 9.38 2.13
CA THR A 54 18.56 9.68 3.56
C THR A 54 17.26 9.91 4.34
N GLU A 55 16.12 9.93 3.67
CA GLU A 55 14.81 10.11 4.31
C GLU A 55 14.37 8.82 4.97
N GLU A 56 13.97 8.92 6.24
CA GLU A 56 13.32 7.84 6.95
C GLU A 56 11.82 7.80 6.64
N LEU A 57 11.35 6.64 6.20
CA LEU A 57 9.96 6.38 5.84
C LEU A 57 9.32 5.46 6.87
N LEU A 58 8.01 5.60 7.08
CA LEU A 58 7.23 4.64 7.85
C LEU A 58 6.96 3.40 7.01
N LEU A 59 7.22 2.22 7.56
CA LEU A 59 6.96 0.92 6.94
C LEU A 59 5.71 0.29 7.56
N TYR A 60 4.72 0.06 6.72
CA TYR A 60 3.48 -0.63 7.04
C TYR A 60 3.44 -2.00 6.38
N SER A 61 2.76 -2.96 6.99
CA SER A 61 2.54 -4.29 6.40
C SER A 61 1.15 -4.84 6.65
N MET A 62 0.68 -5.65 5.70
CA MET A 62 -0.52 -6.47 5.82
C MET A 62 -0.18 -7.89 5.38
N GLU A 63 -0.50 -8.86 6.24
CA GLU A 63 -0.32 -10.28 5.95
C GLU A 63 -1.69 -10.90 5.67
N LYS A 64 -1.73 -11.87 4.75
CA LYS A 64 -2.94 -12.65 4.50
C LYS A 64 -3.23 -13.50 5.74
N LYS A 65 -4.48 -13.45 6.24
CA LYS A 65 -4.93 -14.28 7.37
C LYS A 65 -5.11 -15.74 6.98
#